data_AF-A0A7W0BVA8-F1
#
_entry.id   AF-A0A7W0BVA8-F1
#
_cell.length_a   1.000
_cell.length_b   1.000
_cell.length_c   1.000
_cell.angle_alpha   90.00
_cell.angle_beta   90.00
_cell.angle_gamma   90.00
#
_symmetry.space_group_name_H-M   'P 1'
#
loop_
_entity.id
_entity.type
_entity.pdbx_description
1 polymer ?
#
loop_
_entity_poly.entity_id
_entity_poly.type
_entity_poly.pdbx_seq_one_letter_code
_entity_poly.pdbx_strand_id
1 'polypeptide(L)'
;MWIYFYAAHLLGEFIFQSDQFIEQRKNKPIATLIKHVAIHALLMGMASLVIAFANPSVTSATLRSLGQAIFLISISHYVIDYGKMKLSKKMNRVSSQALLFLIDQILHFLSIIFVLHYFTTSEWSFMDNIQVFYGDFGIYEKIAATICVFILATYGAGYFLGILLQNMAPNNELQEGIYRLSDEKTEVKTKYESDGKKETEIITIKTEQYFHDSPAKIGQIIGMLERTLIVILMMIDLPQGLAFLAALKTLTRFKQFEHKQFAEYYLIGTLSSAMIGILLGIVASNIW
;
A
#
# COMPACT_ATOMS: atom_id res chain seq x y z
N MET A 1 -7.05 -3.88 -23.25
CA MET A 1 -8.04 -2.80 -22.96
C MET A 1 -8.36 -2.68 -21.47
N TRP A 2 -8.78 -3.75 -20.78
CA TRP A 2 -9.18 -3.70 -19.38
C TRP A 2 -8.09 -3.19 -18.43
N ILE A 3 -6.82 -3.50 -18.70
CA ILE A 3 -5.71 -3.10 -17.82
C ILE A 3 -5.56 -1.58 -17.71
N TYR A 4 -5.81 -0.83 -18.79
CA TYR A 4 -5.76 0.64 -18.76
C TYR A 4 -6.86 1.23 -17.89
N PHE A 5 -8.06 0.63 -17.93
CA PHE A 5 -9.17 1.02 -17.07
C PHE A 5 -8.87 0.66 -15.62
N TYR A 6 -8.30 -0.53 -15.36
CA TYR A 6 -7.92 -0.90 -14.01
C TYR A 6 -6.82 0.01 -13.44
N ALA A 7 -5.82 0.39 -14.25
CA ALA A 7 -4.83 1.39 -13.87
C ALA A 7 -5.47 2.73 -13.51
N ALA A 8 -6.42 3.22 -14.33
CA ALA A 8 -7.17 4.44 -14.05
C ALA A 8 -7.99 4.36 -12.75
N HIS A 9 -8.60 3.21 -12.46
CA HIS A 9 -9.29 2.99 -11.19
C HIS A 9 -8.33 3.04 -10.00
N LEU A 10 -7.19 2.34 -10.07
CA LEU A 10 -6.20 2.34 -8.99
C LEU A 10 -5.62 3.74 -8.74
N LEU A 11 -5.39 4.51 -9.79
CA LEU A 11 -4.99 5.92 -9.67
C LEU A 11 -6.06 6.72 -8.92
N GLY A 12 -7.33 6.59 -9.32
CA GLY A 12 -8.45 7.27 -8.68
C GLY A 12 -8.61 6.94 -7.20
N GLU A 13 -8.54 5.66 -6.86
CA GLU A 13 -8.79 5.15 -5.50
C GLU A 13 -7.62 5.42 -4.54
N PHE A 14 -6.37 5.33 -5.00
CA PHE A 14 -5.22 5.41 -4.10
C PHE A 14 -4.43 6.71 -4.17
N ILE A 15 -4.35 7.35 -5.34
CA ILE A 15 -3.54 8.56 -5.52
C ILE A 15 -4.40 9.81 -5.44
N PHE A 16 -5.56 9.82 -6.10
CA PHE A 16 -6.44 10.99 -6.16
C PHE A 16 -7.43 11.09 -4.99
N GLN A 17 -7.59 10.01 -4.22
CA GLN A 17 -8.40 10.03 -3.00
C GLN A 17 -7.60 10.62 -1.83
N SER A 18 -7.75 11.91 -1.56
CA SER A 18 -7.01 12.59 -0.48
C SER A 18 -7.63 12.40 0.92
N ASP A 19 -6.84 12.61 1.97
CA ASP A 19 -7.31 12.60 3.37
C ASP A 19 -8.46 13.60 3.61
N GLN A 20 -8.47 14.71 2.85
CA GLN A 20 -9.55 15.71 2.89
C GLN A 20 -10.89 15.15 2.39
N PHE A 21 -10.87 14.21 1.42
CA PHE A 21 -12.09 13.52 1.01
C PHE A 21 -12.66 12.69 2.16
N ILE A 22 -11.81 12.04 2.95
CA ILE A 22 -12.23 11.20 4.09
C ILE A 22 -12.89 12.07 5.18
N GLU A 23 -12.33 13.24 5.47
CA GLU A 23 -12.94 14.17 6.43
C GLU A 23 -14.28 14.71 5.93
N GLN A 24 -14.38 15.10 4.66
CA GLN A 24 -15.62 15.59 4.07
C GLN A 24 -16.72 14.52 4.01
N ARG A 25 -16.37 13.23 3.91
CA ARG A 25 -17.34 12.11 3.95
C ARG A 25 -18.14 12.09 5.27
N LYS A 26 -17.63 12.65 6.37
CA LYS A 26 -18.37 12.74 7.64
C LYS A 26 -19.58 13.66 7.55
N ASN A 27 -19.46 14.78 6.82
CA ASN A 27 -20.47 15.83 6.76
C ASN A 27 -21.34 15.76 5.50
N LYS A 28 -20.76 15.39 4.35
CA LYS A 28 -21.45 15.37 3.04
C LYS A 28 -21.19 14.06 2.28
N PRO A 29 -21.62 12.90 2.81
CA PRO A 29 -21.23 11.58 2.29
C PRO A 29 -21.59 11.37 0.81
N ILE A 30 -22.79 11.79 0.39
CA ILE A 30 -23.27 11.60 -0.98
C ILE A 30 -22.51 12.50 -1.96
N ALA A 31 -22.32 13.78 -1.62
CA ALA A 31 -21.62 14.72 -2.50
C ALA A 31 -20.15 14.33 -2.69
N THR A 32 -19.50 13.85 -1.64
CA THR A 32 -18.13 13.35 -1.72
C THR A 32 -18.03 12.09 -2.57
N LEU A 33 -19.03 11.21 -2.49
CA LEU A 33 -19.07 10.01 -3.34
C LEU A 33 -19.27 10.36 -4.83
N ILE A 34 -20.15 11.32 -5.15
CA ILE A 34 -20.35 11.77 -6.53
C ILE A 34 -19.06 12.38 -7.11
N LYS A 35 -18.34 13.20 -6.33
CA LYS A 35 -17.05 13.74 -6.75
C LYS A 35 -16.02 12.65 -7.02
N HIS A 36 -15.98 11.63 -6.15
CA HIS A 36 -15.09 10.47 -6.31
C HIS A 36 -15.37 9.73 -7.63
N VAL A 37 -16.64 9.41 -7.87
CA VAL A 37 -17.08 8.75 -9.11
C VAL A 37 -16.77 9.61 -10.34
N ALA A 38 -16.89 10.93 -10.26
CA ALA A 38 -16.54 11.84 -11.35
C ALA A 38 -15.03 11.82 -11.67
N ILE A 39 -14.16 11.73 -10.66
CA ILE A 39 -12.71 11.57 -10.85
C ILE A 39 -12.41 10.24 -11.57
N HIS A 40 -13.03 9.15 -11.12
CA HIS A 40 -12.88 7.85 -11.78
C HIS A 40 -13.35 7.89 -13.24
N ALA A 41 -14.53 8.48 -13.51
CA ALA A 41 -15.04 8.63 -14.87
C ALA A 41 -14.06 9.42 -15.77
N LEU A 42 -13.47 10.50 -15.24
CA LEU A 42 -12.47 11.30 -15.95
C LEU A 42 -11.21 10.48 -16.27
N LEU A 43 -10.67 9.76 -15.28
CA LEU A 43 -9.47 8.92 -15.47
C LEU A 43 -9.73 7.79 -16.48
N MET A 44 -10.91 7.18 -16.47
CA MET A 44 -11.30 6.17 -17.45
C MET A 44 -11.48 6.75 -18.86
N GLY A 45 -11.96 8.00 -18.95
CA GLY A 45 -11.98 8.76 -20.21
C GLY A 45 -10.57 8.97 -20.76
N MET A 46 -9.61 9.35 -19.90
CA MET A 46 -8.21 9.46 -20.28
C MET A 46 -7.62 8.11 -20.72
N ALA A 47 -7.93 7.02 -20.01
CA ALA A 47 -7.52 5.67 -20.40
C ALA A 47 -8.07 5.29 -21.80
N SER A 48 -9.30 5.69 -22.12
CA SER A 48 -9.89 5.47 -23.44
C SER A 48 -9.15 6.24 -24.55
N LEU A 49 -8.68 7.46 -24.27
CA LEU A 49 -7.81 8.20 -25.19
C LEU A 49 -6.47 7.49 -25.39
N VAL A 50 -5.85 6.98 -24.32
CA VAL A 50 -4.61 6.19 -24.43
C VAL A 50 -4.82 4.95 -25.31
N ILE A 51 -5.94 4.23 -25.14
CA ILE A 51 -6.28 3.08 -25.99
C ILE A 51 -6.40 3.50 -27.46
N ALA A 52 -7.06 4.63 -27.74
CA ALA A 52 -7.23 5.14 -29.10
C ALA A 52 -5.89 5.55 -29.75
N PHE A 53 -4.98 6.15 -28.99
CA PHE A 53 -3.64 6.50 -29.47
C PHE A 53 -2.75 5.27 -29.67
N ALA A 54 -2.80 4.30 -28.76
CA ALA A 54 -1.97 3.10 -28.81
C ALA A 54 -2.42 2.11 -29.90
N ASN A 55 -3.69 2.16 -30.32
CA ASN A 55 -4.27 1.23 -31.29
C ASN A 55 -4.93 1.99 -32.45
N PRO A 56 -4.21 2.18 -33.59
CA PRO A 56 -4.76 2.88 -34.76
C PRO A 56 -6.03 2.25 -35.35
N SER A 57 -6.32 0.98 -35.03
CA SER A 57 -7.52 0.26 -35.46
C SER A 57 -8.79 0.63 -34.67
N VAL A 58 -8.69 1.50 -33.66
CA VAL A 58 -9.84 1.93 -32.84
C VAL A 58 -10.81 2.74 -33.70
N THR A 59 -12.05 2.28 -33.78
CA THR A 59 -13.11 2.93 -34.56
C THR A 59 -13.95 3.86 -33.69
N SER A 60 -14.73 4.75 -34.31
CA SER A 60 -15.73 5.57 -33.62
C SER A 60 -16.81 4.72 -32.91
N ALA A 61 -17.10 3.52 -33.41
CA ALA A 61 -17.99 2.57 -32.73
C ALA A 61 -17.38 2.07 -31.42
N THR A 62 -16.09 1.71 -31.42
CA THR A 62 -15.35 1.31 -30.21
C THR A 62 -15.29 2.44 -29.18
N LEU A 63 -15.06 3.69 -29.60
CA LEU A 63 -15.08 4.83 -28.68
C LEU A 63 -16.46 5.05 -28.04
N ARG A 64 -17.55 4.85 -28.79
CA ARG A 64 -18.91 4.91 -28.23
C ARG A 64 -19.15 3.79 -27.21
N SER A 65 -18.71 2.56 -27.48
CA SER A 65 -18.87 1.45 -26.55
C SER A 65 -18.05 1.64 -25.27
N LEU A 66 -16.83 2.18 -25.37
CA LEU A 66 -16.05 2.59 -24.20
C LEU A 66 -16.75 3.69 -23.39
N GLY A 67 -17.37 4.69 -24.04
CA GLY A 67 -18.17 5.70 -23.34
C GLY A 67 -19.36 5.12 -22.57
N GLN A 68 -20.07 4.15 -23.16
CA GLN A 68 -21.15 3.42 -22.49
C GLN A 68 -20.63 2.59 -21.32
N ALA A 69 -19.47 1.94 -21.49
CA ALA A 69 -18.82 1.19 -20.43
C ALA A 69 -18.41 2.09 -19.25
N ILE A 70 -17.82 3.27 -19.49
CA ILE A 70 -17.47 4.25 -18.44
C ILE A 70 -18.69 4.63 -17.61
N PHE A 71 -19.83 4.91 -18.28
CA PHE A 71 -21.07 5.27 -17.61
C PHE A 71 -21.55 4.16 -16.67
N LEU A 72 -21.57 2.91 -17.13
CA LEU A 72 -22.01 1.79 -16.31
C LEU A 72 -21.01 1.42 -15.19
N ILE A 73 -19.70 1.52 -15.45
CA ILE A 73 -18.66 1.34 -14.43
C ILE A 73 -18.79 2.42 -13.35
N SER A 74 -19.14 3.65 -13.73
CA SER A 74 -19.35 4.74 -12.76
C SER A 74 -20.56 4.49 -11.86
N ILE A 75 -21.64 3.91 -12.42
CA ILE A 75 -22.80 3.47 -11.63
C ILE A 75 -22.42 2.33 -10.69
N SER A 76 -21.72 1.29 -11.19
CA SER A 76 -21.30 0.18 -10.34
C SER A 76 -20.38 0.65 -9.22
N HIS A 77 -19.42 1.53 -9.52
CA HIS A 77 -18.52 2.13 -8.54
C HIS A 77 -19.28 2.88 -7.44
N TYR A 78 -20.25 3.71 -7.81
CA TYR A 78 -21.10 4.41 -6.82
C TYR A 78 -21.81 3.42 -5.89
N VAL A 79 -22.39 2.36 -6.46
CA VAL A 79 -23.15 1.35 -5.71
C VAL A 79 -22.25 0.55 -4.77
N ILE A 80 -21.08 0.11 -5.25
CA ILE A 80 -20.10 -0.66 -4.46
C ILE A 80 -19.62 0.18 -3.28
N ASP A 81 -19.14 1.41 -3.52
CA ASP A 81 -18.67 2.32 -2.48
C ASP A 81 -19.74 2.66 -1.44
N TYR A 82 -20.97 2.91 -1.91
CA TYR A 82 -22.09 3.18 -1.01
C TYR A 82 -22.42 1.97 -0.14
N GLY A 83 -22.39 0.77 -0.72
CA GLY A 83 -22.54 -0.49 0.00
C GLY A 83 -21.45 -0.71 1.04
N LYS A 84 -20.18 -0.54 0.66
CA LYS A 84 -19.00 -0.58 1.53
C LYS A 84 -19.16 0.37 2.71
N MET A 85 -19.57 1.62 2.47
CA MET A 85 -19.79 2.62 3.52
C MET A 85 -20.83 2.18 4.54
N LYS A 86 -21.96 1.60 4.09
CA LYS A 86 -23.01 1.11 4.99
C LYS A 86 -22.56 -0.10 5.81
N LEU A 87 -21.82 -1.02 5.19
CA LEU A 87 -21.38 -2.25 5.83
C LEU A 87 -20.24 -2.00 6.82
N SER A 88 -19.30 -1.12 6.47
CA SER A 88 -18.17 -0.72 7.32
C SER A 88 -18.64 -0.15 8.67
N LYS A 89 -19.70 0.67 8.69
CA LYS A 89 -20.28 1.23 9.93
C LYS A 89 -20.79 0.18 10.93
N LYS A 90 -21.09 -1.04 10.47
CA LYS A 90 -21.59 -2.14 11.31
C LYS A 90 -20.47 -3.06 11.81
N MET A 91 -19.23 -2.89 11.34
CA MET A 91 -18.12 -3.81 11.58
C MET A 91 -17.13 -3.24 12.59
N ASN A 92 -17.00 -3.92 13.74
CA ASN A 92 -16.06 -3.53 14.80
C ASN A 92 -14.75 -4.34 14.80
N ARG A 93 -14.70 -5.48 14.09
CA ARG A 93 -13.53 -6.36 14.05
C ARG A 93 -12.58 -5.95 12.92
N VAL A 94 -11.28 -5.86 13.22
CA VAL A 94 -10.21 -5.53 12.26
C VAL A 94 -10.23 -6.48 11.06
N SER A 95 -10.33 -7.79 11.31
CA SER A 95 -10.35 -8.79 10.23
C SER A 95 -11.53 -8.61 9.28
N SER A 96 -12.69 -8.22 9.80
CA SER A 96 -13.87 -7.93 8.96
C SER A 96 -13.68 -6.66 8.13
N GLN A 97 -13.02 -5.63 8.68
CA GLN A 97 -12.70 -4.42 7.92
C GLN A 97 -11.67 -4.67 6.82
N ALA A 98 -10.63 -5.47 7.12
CA ALA A 98 -9.64 -5.89 6.14
C ALA A 98 -10.27 -6.74 5.03
N LEU A 99 -11.14 -7.69 5.38
CA LEU A 99 -11.88 -8.50 4.40
C LEU A 99 -12.83 -7.64 3.55
N LEU A 100 -13.53 -6.68 4.16
CA LEU A 100 -14.40 -5.76 3.43
C LEU A 100 -13.61 -4.92 2.41
N PHE A 101 -12.41 -4.47 2.77
CA PHE A 101 -11.53 -3.78 1.84
C PHE A 101 -11.11 -4.69 0.66
N LEU A 102 -10.75 -5.94 0.90
CA LEU A 102 -10.38 -6.88 -0.17
C LEU A 102 -11.58 -7.18 -1.10
N ILE A 103 -12.76 -7.44 -0.52
CA ILE A 103 -13.99 -7.67 -1.29
C ILE A 103 -14.32 -6.45 -2.15
N ASP A 104 -14.17 -5.24 -1.60
CA ASP A 104 -14.41 -3.99 -2.31
C ASP A 104 -13.50 -3.84 -3.55
N GLN A 105 -12.19 -4.10 -3.41
CA GLN A 105 -11.26 -4.05 -4.54
C GLN A 105 -11.59 -5.11 -5.61
N ILE A 106 -11.97 -6.33 -5.18
CA ILE A 106 -12.38 -7.41 -6.09
C ILE A 106 -13.66 -7.04 -6.84
N LEU A 107 -14.67 -6.48 -6.17
CA LEU A 107 -15.92 -6.07 -6.81
C LEU A 107 -15.70 -4.98 -7.87
N HIS A 108 -14.85 -3.99 -7.59
CA HIS A 108 -14.50 -2.96 -8.57
C HIS A 108 -13.78 -3.57 -9.78
N PHE A 109 -12.76 -4.40 -9.53
CA PHE A 109 -12.02 -5.10 -10.59
C PHE A 109 -12.93 -5.93 -11.48
N LEU A 110 -13.75 -6.79 -10.89
CA LEU A 110 -14.71 -7.63 -11.61
C LEU A 110 -15.71 -6.77 -12.38
N SER A 111 -16.22 -5.69 -11.80
CA SER A 111 -17.16 -4.80 -12.49
C SER A 111 -16.55 -4.18 -13.76
N ILE A 112 -15.28 -3.76 -13.70
CA ILE A 112 -14.56 -3.21 -14.86
C ILE A 112 -14.45 -4.27 -15.96
N ILE A 113 -14.04 -5.49 -15.59
CA ILE A 113 -13.85 -6.58 -16.54
C ILE A 113 -15.18 -6.97 -17.19
N PHE A 114 -16.22 -7.22 -16.38
CA PHE A 114 -17.52 -7.65 -16.89
C PHE A 114 -18.15 -6.60 -17.80
N VAL A 115 -18.13 -5.32 -17.40
CA VAL A 115 -18.72 -4.25 -18.21
C VAL A 115 -17.92 -4.07 -19.51
N LEU A 116 -16.59 -4.02 -19.46
CA LEU A 116 -15.80 -3.88 -20.68
C LEU A 116 -16.02 -5.06 -21.63
N HIS A 117 -15.96 -6.28 -21.12
CA HIS A 117 -16.20 -7.47 -21.93
C HIS A 117 -17.56 -7.41 -22.64
N TYR A 118 -18.63 -7.05 -21.91
CA TYR A 118 -19.97 -6.90 -22.46
C TYR A 118 -20.07 -5.87 -23.61
N PHE A 119 -19.29 -4.77 -23.56
CA PHE A 119 -19.33 -3.72 -24.58
C PHE A 119 -18.30 -3.86 -25.70
N THR A 120 -17.23 -4.63 -25.51
CA THR A 120 -16.12 -4.73 -26.48
C THR A 120 -16.09 -6.06 -27.23
N THR A 121 -16.72 -7.12 -26.70
CA THR A 121 -16.72 -8.44 -27.34
C THR A 121 -18.13 -8.81 -27.78
N SER A 122 -18.24 -9.40 -28.98
CA SER A 122 -19.55 -9.73 -29.59
C SER A 122 -20.11 -11.07 -29.13
N GLU A 123 -19.30 -11.94 -28.52
CA GLU A 123 -19.71 -13.28 -28.08
C GLU A 123 -19.30 -13.56 -26.64
N TRP A 124 -20.26 -14.04 -25.83
CA TRP A 124 -20.04 -14.40 -24.44
C TRP A 124 -19.63 -15.87 -24.35
N SER A 125 -18.32 -16.14 -24.34
CA SER A 125 -17.76 -17.48 -24.16
C SER A 125 -16.91 -17.52 -22.91
N PHE A 126 -17.28 -18.37 -21.93
CA PHE A 126 -16.57 -18.50 -20.66
C PHE A 126 -15.09 -18.91 -20.84
N MET A 127 -14.78 -19.67 -21.89
CA MET A 127 -13.40 -20.11 -22.15
C MET A 127 -12.53 -18.98 -22.73
N ASP A 128 -13.10 -18.12 -23.59
CA ASP A 128 -12.43 -16.93 -24.12
C ASP A 128 -12.22 -15.87 -23.01
N ASN A 129 -13.07 -15.89 -21.98
CA ASN A 129 -12.96 -15.02 -20.81
C ASN A 129 -11.74 -15.31 -19.92
N ILE A 130 -11.20 -16.53 -19.93
CA ILE A 130 -9.97 -16.85 -19.18
C ILE A 130 -8.74 -16.33 -19.95
N GLN A 131 -8.74 -16.39 -21.29
CA GLN A 131 -7.65 -15.86 -22.11
C GLN A 131 -7.45 -14.34 -21.97
N VAL A 132 -8.48 -13.59 -21.54
CA VAL A 132 -8.36 -12.15 -21.21
C VAL A 132 -7.29 -11.88 -20.13
N PHE A 133 -6.99 -12.87 -19.28
CA PHE A 133 -5.98 -12.79 -18.22
C PHE A 133 -4.63 -13.43 -18.58
N TYR A 134 -4.60 -14.29 -19.62
CA TYR A 134 -3.42 -15.08 -20.01
C TYR A 134 -2.95 -14.81 -21.45
N GLY A 135 -3.52 -13.82 -22.13
CA GLY A 135 -3.09 -13.44 -23.47
C GLY A 135 -1.74 -12.71 -23.46
N ASP A 136 -1.03 -12.76 -24.58
CA ASP A 136 0.21 -12.01 -24.77
C ASP A 136 -0.07 -10.50 -24.68
N PHE A 137 0.38 -9.87 -23.59
CA PHE A 137 0.31 -8.43 -23.45
C PHE A 137 1.26 -7.74 -24.42
N GLY A 138 0.74 -6.77 -25.17
CA GLY A 138 1.56 -5.82 -25.91
C GLY A 138 2.41 -4.96 -24.96
N ILE A 139 3.43 -4.30 -25.50
CA ILE A 139 4.37 -3.51 -24.70
C ILE A 139 3.67 -2.44 -23.85
N TYR A 140 2.64 -1.78 -24.38
CA TYR A 140 1.88 -0.76 -23.67
C TYR A 140 1.00 -1.35 -22.56
N GLU A 141 0.42 -2.53 -22.78
CA GLU A 141 -0.32 -3.27 -21.76
C GLU A 141 0.62 -3.74 -20.63
N LYS A 142 1.81 -4.25 -20.97
CA LYS A 142 2.84 -4.63 -19.98
C LYS A 142 3.24 -3.46 -19.10
N ILE A 143 3.46 -2.28 -19.70
CA ILE A 143 3.74 -1.04 -18.96
C ILE A 143 2.57 -0.68 -18.04
N ALA A 144 1.34 -0.68 -18.54
CA ALA A 144 0.14 -0.38 -17.73
C ALA A 144 -0.05 -1.37 -16.57
N ALA A 145 0.18 -2.66 -16.81
CA ALA A 145 0.13 -3.69 -15.78
C ALA A 145 1.22 -3.49 -14.71
N THR A 146 2.43 -3.14 -15.13
CA THR A 146 3.54 -2.81 -14.23
C THR A 146 3.20 -1.60 -13.35
N ILE A 147 2.59 -0.56 -13.93
CA ILE A 147 2.11 0.61 -13.16
C ILE A 147 1.07 0.18 -12.10
N CYS A 148 0.12 -0.68 -12.45
CA CYS A 148 -0.84 -1.22 -11.50
C CYS A 148 -0.13 -1.91 -10.32
N VAL A 149 0.88 -2.75 -10.62
CA VAL A 149 1.66 -3.43 -9.58
C VAL A 149 2.34 -2.44 -8.65
N PHE A 150 2.98 -1.38 -9.17
CA PHE A 150 3.63 -0.39 -8.32
C PHE A 150 2.65 0.42 -7.46
N ILE A 151 1.47 0.78 -7.99
CA ILE A 151 0.43 1.47 -7.20
C ILE A 151 -0.06 0.56 -6.06
N LEU A 152 -0.33 -0.72 -6.36
CA LEU A 152 -0.74 -1.71 -5.36
C LEU A 152 0.37 -1.96 -4.34
N ALA A 153 1.63 -2.07 -4.77
CA ALA A 153 2.75 -2.31 -3.89
C ALA A 153 3.03 -1.11 -2.97
N THR A 154 2.78 0.12 -3.40
CA THR A 154 3.07 1.31 -2.61
C THR A 154 1.86 1.70 -1.75
N TYR A 155 0.81 2.21 -2.37
CA TYR A 155 -0.38 2.75 -1.71
C TYR A 155 -1.35 1.65 -1.26
N GLY A 156 -1.67 0.70 -2.15
CA GLY A 156 -2.66 -0.34 -1.85
C GLY A 156 -2.26 -1.20 -0.64
N ALA A 157 -1.03 -1.71 -0.65
CA ALA A 157 -0.45 -2.46 0.44
C ALA A 157 -0.32 -1.62 1.71
N GLY A 158 0.05 -0.34 1.60
CA GLY A 158 0.13 0.57 2.73
C GLY A 158 -1.22 0.76 3.43
N TYR A 159 -2.27 1.02 2.66
CA TYR A 159 -3.63 1.15 3.18
C TYR A 159 -4.14 -0.14 3.83
N PHE A 160 -3.95 -1.28 3.15
CA PHE A 160 -4.32 -2.60 3.67
C PHE A 160 -3.61 -2.93 4.99
N LEU A 161 -2.30 -2.72 5.05
CA LEU A 161 -1.51 -2.95 6.27
C LEU A 161 -1.91 -1.97 7.38
N GLY A 162 -2.28 -0.74 7.04
CA GLY A 162 -2.82 0.23 8.00
C GLY A 162 -4.08 -0.31 8.70
N ILE A 163 -4.99 -0.93 7.96
CA ILE A 163 -6.17 -1.59 8.54
C ILE A 163 -5.75 -2.80 9.36
N LEU A 164 -4.93 -3.69 8.79
CA LEU A 164 -4.55 -4.96 9.42
C LEU A 164 -3.86 -4.78 10.77
N LEU A 165 -3.00 -3.76 10.90
CA LEU A 165 -2.14 -3.53 12.06
C LEU A 165 -2.71 -2.51 13.04
N GLN A 166 -3.90 -1.94 12.79
CA GLN A 166 -4.45 -0.81 13.57
C GLN A 166 -4.56 -1.08 15.08
N ASN A 167 -4.82 -2.33 15.48
CA ASN A 167 -4.93 -2.73 16.89
C ASN A 167 -3.61 -3.17 17.53
N MET A 168 -2.55 -3.27 16.74
CA MET A 168 -1.23 -3.76 17.19
C MET A 168 -0.22 -2.64 17.35
N ALA A 169 -0.54 -1.44 16.86
CA ALA A 169 0.32 -0.28 17.01
C ALA A 169 0.61 -0.02 18.50
N PRO A 170 1.89 0.18 18.89
CA PRO A 170 2.24 0.48 20.26
C PRO A 170 1.59 1.81 20.72
N ASN A 171 1.25 1.92 22.01
CA ASN A 171 0.60 3.09 22.59
C ASN A 171 1.39 4.39 22.31
N ASN A 172 0.69 5.53 22.33
CA ASN A 172 1.27 6.85 22.01
C ASN A 172 2.53 7.21 22.83
N GLU A 173 2.73 6.65 24.03
CA GLU A 173 3.97 6.85 24.80
C GLU A 173 5.23 6.29 24.11
N LEU A 174 5.07 5.31 23.21
CA LEU A 174 6.13 4.80 22.34
C LEU A 174 6.16 5.49 20.96
N GLN A 175 5.04 6.09 20.50
CA GLN A 175 4.97 6.84 19.24
C GLN A 175 5.39 8.31 19.37
N GLU A 176 5.24 8.93 20.54
CA GLU A 176 5.74 10.29 20.84
C GLU A 176 7.26 10.32 21.13
N GLY A 177 7.96 9.19 20.93
CA GLY A 177 9.41 9.22 20.77
C GLY A 177 10.11 9.82 21.97
N ILE A 178 10.06 9.11 23.08
CA ILE A 178 11.07 9.24 24.12
C ILE A 178 11.66 7.84 24.26
N TYR A 179 12.47 7.43 23.28
CA TYR A 179 13.27 6.22 23.44
C TYR A 179 14.28 6.49 24.56
N ARG A 180 14.22 5.72 25.64
CA ARG A 180 15.18 5.79 26.74
C ARG A 180 16.38 4.91 26.42
N LEU A 181 17.42 5.49 25.85
CA LEU A 181 18.72 4.82 25.81
C LEU A 181 19.45 5.16 27.10
N SER A 182 19.53 4.18 28.01
CA SER A 182 20.36 4.27 29.21
C SER A 182 21.76 3.77 28.88
N ASP A 183 22.70 4.70 28.71
CA ASP A 183 24.12 4.35 28.66
C ASP A 183 24.65 4.35 30.10
N GLU A 184 25.11 3.19 30.58
CA GLU A 184 25.84 3.07 31.84
C GLU A 184 27.33 3.27 31.59
N LYS A 185 27.88 4.38 32.08
CA LYS A 185 29.31 4.63 32.06
C LYS A 185 29.84 4.61 33.50
N THR A 186 30.65 3.61 33.82
CA THR A 186 31.31 3.50 35.12
C THR A 186 32.63 4.25 35.09
N GLU A 187 32.73 5.38 35.79
CA GLU A 187 33.98 6.12 35.97
C GLU A 187 34.54 5.83 37.36
N VAL A 188 35.77 5.31 37.41
CA VAL A 188 36.50 5.08 38.65
C VAL A 188 37.39 6.29 38.91
N LYS A 189 37.04 7.12 39.89
CA LYS A 189 37.90 8.23 40.34
C LYS A 189 38.67 7.79 41.57
N THR A 190 40.00 7.75 41.44
CA THR A 190 40.90 7.53 42.58
C THR A 190 41.36 8.88 43.09
N LYS A 191 41.00 9.24 44.33
CA LYS A 191 41.56 10.42 45.00
C LYS A 191 42.70 9.98 45.92
N TYR A 192 43.77 10.76 45.91
CA TYR A 192 44.90 10.61 46.83
C TYR A 192 44.75 11.67 47.92
N GLU A 193 44.50 11.25 49.16
CA GLU A 193 44.57 12.16 50.30
C GLU A 193 46.02 12.36 50.75
N SER A 194 46.28 13.54 51.33
CA SER A 194 47.63 13.96 51.75
C SER A 194 48.25 13.11 52.88
N ASP A 195 47.50 12.14 53.43
CA ASP A 195 47.89 11.19 54.49
C ASP A 195 48.16 9.75 53.95
N GLY A 196 48.24 9.56 52.63
CA GLY A 196 48.60 8.27 52.02
C GLY A 196 47.48 7.22 51.97
N LYS A 197 46.26 7.56 52.40
CA LYS A 197 45.07 6.71 52.21
C LYS A 197 44.50 6.88 50.80
N LYS A 198 44.18 5.75 50.15
CA LYS A 198 43.51 5.69 48.84
C LYS A 198 42.01 5.51 49.06
N GLU A 199 41.22 6.48 48.63
CA GLU A 199 39.77 6.30 48.46
C GLU A 199 39.46 6.14 46.97
N THR A 200 38.76 5.04 46.65
CA THR A 200 38.30 4.75 45.29
C THR A 200 36.80 4.98 45.24
N GLU A 201 36.38 5.98 44.47
CA GLU A 201 34.97 6.30 44.27
C GLU A 201 34.54 5.73 42.91
N ILE A 202 33.64 4.74 42.93
CA ILE A 202 33.04 4.16 41.72
C ILE A 202 31.74 4.91 41.44
N ILE A 203 31.74 5.76 40.42
CA ILE A 203 30.55 6.52 40.01
C ILE A 203 29.98 5.83 38.77
N THR A 204 28.78 5.26 38.90
CA THR A 204 28.02 4.75 37.75
C THR A 204 27.11 5.86 37.25
N ILE A 205 27.46 6.45 36.11
CA ILE A 205 26.65 7.48 35.47
C ILE A 205 25.67 6.79 34.53
N LYS A 206 24.38 6.80 34.89
CA LYS A 206 23.29 6.47 33.97
C LYS A 206 22.94 7.72 33.18
N THR A 207 23.33 7.74 31.91
CA THR A 207 22.92 8.82 31.00
C THR A 207 21.67 8.35 30.28
N GLU A 208 20.54 9.04 30.49
CA GLU A 208 19.33 8.81 29.71
C GLU A 208 19.33 9.76 28.51
N GLN A 209 19.44 9.21 27.30
CA GLN A 209 19.22 9.97 26.07
C GLN A 209 17.81 9.70 25.57
N TYR A 210 17.10 10.78 25.23
CA TYR A 210 15.74 10.76 24.71
C TYR A 210 15.75 11.06 23.21
N PHE A 211 15.32 10.11 22.38
CA PHE A 211 15.21 10.29 20.92
C PHE A 211 13.76 10.46 20.51
N HIS A 212 13.47 11.51 19.71
CA HIS A 212 12.16 11.72 19.10
C HIS A 212 11.99 10.85 17.85
N ASP A 213 10.82 10.22 17.73
CA ASP A 213 10.50 9.40 16.56
C ASP A 213 10.15 10.29 15.36
N SER A 214 10.48 9.78 14.19
CA SER A 214 10.18 10.41 12.91
C SER A 214 8.66 10.48 12.65
N PRO A 215 8.13 11.57 12.04
CA PRO A 215 6.71 11.72 11.78
C PRO A 215 6.10 10.52 11.03
N ALA A 216 4.85 10.16 11.32
CA ALA A 216 4.16 8.98 10.79
C ALA A 216 4.24 8.80 9.26
N LYS A 217 4.37 9.90 8.50
CA LYS A 217 4.58 9.89 7.05
C LYS A 217 5.90 9.23 6.63
N ILE A 218 6.96 9.32 7.44
CA ILE A 218 8.28 8.73 7.13
C ILE A 218 8.22 7.21 7.15
N GLY A 219 7.53 6.60 8.13
CA GLY A 219 7.33 5.16 8.18
C GLY A 219 6.57 4.63 6.95
N GLN A 220 5.56 5.36 6.47
CA GLN A 220 4.85 5.03 5.24
C GLN A 220 5.78 5.08 4.01
N ILE A 221 6.62 6.12 3.90
CA ILE A 221 7.60 6.24 2.81
C ILE A 221 8.61 5.09 2.82
N ILE A 222 9.15 4.73 3.99
CA ILE A 222 10.07 3.58 4.12
C ILE A 222 9.39 2.30 3.61
N GLY A 223 8.15 2.04 4.04
CA GLY A 223 7.40 0.87 3.57
C GLY A 223 7.15 0.87 2.06
N MET A 224 6.86 2.03 1.47
CA MET A 224 6.73 2.16 0.00
C MET A 224 8.05 1.87 -0.71
N LEU A 225 9.16 2.40 -0.21
CA LEU A 225 10.50 2.17 -0.79
C LEU A 225 10.92 0.70 -0.71
N GLU A 226 10.69 0.04 0.43
CA GLU A 226 11.00 -1.38 0.60
C GLU A 226 10.22 -2.25 -0.40
N ARG A 227 8.89 -2.07 -0.50
CA ARG A 227 8.07 -2.86 -1.42
C ARG A 227 8.43 -2.58 -2.87
N THR A 228 8.74 -1.33 -3.22
CA THR A 228 9.25 -0.95 -4.55
C THR A 228 10.55 -1.68 -4.87
N LEU A 229 11.50 -1.70 -3.93
CA LEU A 229 12.77 -2.40 -4.09
C LEU A 229 12.58 -3.91 -4.22
N ILE A 230 11.68 -4.51 -3.42
CA ILE A 230 11.32 -5.93 -3.54
C ILE A 230 10.79 -6.23 -4.94
N VAL A 231 9.84 -5.45 -5.45
CA VAL A 231 9.28 -5.63 -6.80
C VAL A 231 10.38 -5.52 -7.86
N ILE A 232 11.25 -4.52 -7.78
CA ILE A 232 12.38 -4.34 -8.72
C ILE A 232 13.33 -5.54 -8.68
N LEU A 233 13.73 -5.98 -7.48
CA LEU A 233 14.65 -7.13 -7.30
C LEU A 233 14.07 -8.42 -7.89
N MET A 234 12.75 -8.63 -7.76
CA MET A 234 12.06 -9.76 -8.37
C MET A 234 11.99 -9.63 -9.90
N MET A 235 11.76 -8.43 -10.44
CA MET A 235 11.71 -8.21 -11.89
C MET A 235 13.07 -8.40 -12.58
N ILE A 236 14.17 -8.08 -11.92
CA ILE A 236 15.54 -8.26 -12.44
C ILE A 236 16.12 -9.65 -12.14
N ASP A 237 15.30 -10.58 -11.62
CA ASP A 237 15.69 -11.94 -11.22
C ASP A 237 16.88 -11.99 -10.24
N LEU A 238 16.90 -11.06 -9.27
CA LEU A 238 17.86 -11.03 -8.16
C LEU A 238 17.18 -11.17 -6.80
N PRO A 239 16.49 -12.31 -6.51
CA PRO A 239 15.81 -12.52 -5.24
C PRO A 239 16.79 -12.58 -4.05
N GLN A 240 18.09 -12.83 -4.28
CA GLN A 240 19.11 -12.79 -3.22
C GLN A 240 19.23 -11.40 -2.58
N GLY A 241 18.91 -10.33 -3.33
CA GLY A 241 18.86 -8.96 -2.80
C GLY A 241 17.84 -8.78 -1.67
N LEU A 242 16.81 -9.63 -1.61
CA LEU A 242 15.80 -9.60 -0.54
C LEU A 242 16.41 -9.96 0.81
N ALA A 243 17.39 -10.88 0.85
CA ALA A 243 18.08 -11.24 2.08
C ALA A 243 18.92 -10.07 2.62
N PHE A 244 19.60 -9.35 1.72
CA PHE A 244 20.31 -8.12 2.08
C PHE A 244 19.36 -7.05 2.61
N LEU A 245 18.22 -6.83 1.93
CA LEU A 245 17.21 -5.86 2.37
C LEU A 245 16.66 -6.21 3.76
N ALA A 246 16.32 -7.48 4.00
CA ALA A 246 15.84 -7.96 5.30
C ALA A 246 16.90 -7.78 6.41
N ALA A 247 18.17 -8.05 6.11
CA ALA A 247 19.28 -7.87 7.04
C ALA A 247 19.47 -6.40 7.41
N LEU A 248 19.51 -5.50 6.41
CA LEU A 248 19.64 -4.06 6.62
C LEU A 248 18.51 -3.51 7.49
N LYS A 249 17.28 -3.94 7.22
CA LYS A 249 16.11 -3.51 7.97
C LYS A 249 16.16 -3.96 9.45
N THR A 250 16.57 -5.20 9.68
CA THR A 250 16.69 -5.78 11.03
C THR A 250 17.81 -5.09 11.82
N LEU A 251 18.95 -4.83 11.18
CA LEU A 251 20.11 -4.19 11.81
C LEU A 251 19.79 -2.77 12.31
N THR A 252 19.07 -1.99 11.51
CA THR A 252 18.72 -0.60 11.88
C THR A 252 17.73 -0.50 13.03
N ARG A 253 16.97 -1.57 13.34
CA ARG A 253 15.95 -1.58 14.39
C ARG A 253 16.32 -2.44 15.61
N PHE A 254 17.49 -3.07 15.61
CA PHE A 254 17.90 -4.06 16.62
C PHE A 254 17.74 -3.58 18.06
N LYS A 255 18.18 -2.35 18.38
CA LYS A 255 18.08 -1.79 19.75
C LYS A 255 16.65 -1.64 20.25
N GLN A 256 15.67 -1.50 19.35
CA GLN A 256 14.28 -1.28 19.74
C GLN A 256 13.52 -2.59 19.99
N PHE A 257 14.10 -3.74 19.66
CA PHE A 257 13.49 -5.05 19.94
C PHE A 257 13.53 -5.45 21.41
N GLU A 258 14.20 -4.67 22.26
CA GLU A 258 14.10 -4.82 23.72
C GLU A 258 12.67 -4.60 24.23
N HIS A 259 11.84 -3.83 23.50
CA HIS A 259 10.44 -3.66 23.79
C HIS A 259 9.57 -4.69 23.06
N LYS A 260 9.05 -5.68 23.80
CA LYS A 260 8.25 -6.80 23.26
C LYS A 260 7.10 -6.37 22.33
N GLN A 261 6.28 -5.39 22.76
CA GLN A 261 5.13 -4.92 21.98
C GLN A 261 5.58 -4.28 20.64
N PHE A 262 6.66 -3.51 20.65
CA PHE A 262 7.23 -2.93 19.44
C PHE A 262 7.79 -4.02 18.53
N ALA A 263 8.51 -5.00 19.08
CA ALA A 263 9.08 -6.12 18.32
C ALA A 263 8.00 -6.94 17.60
N GLU A 264 6.90 -7.27 18.29
CA GLU A 264 5.77 -8.02 17.70
C GLU A 264 5.09 -7.23 16.58
N TYR A 265 4.77 -5.95 16.82
CA TYR A 265 4.19 -5.05 15.80
C TYR A 265 5.10 -4.93 14.57
N TYR A 266 6.39 -4.65 14.80
CA TYR A 266 7.38 -4.48 13.74
C TYR A 266 7.54 -5.77 12.92
N LEU A 267 7.63 -6.93 13.59
CA LEU A 267 7.86 -8.22 12.94
C LEU A 267 6.66 -8.58 12.06
N ILE A 268 5.44 -8.50 12.59
CA ILE A 268 4.22 -8.81 11.83
C ILE A 268 4.04 -7.84 10.68
N GLY A 269 4.26 -6.54 10.91
CA GLY A 269 4.15 -5.53 9.86
C GLY A 269 5.18 -5.70 8.74
N THR A 270 6.44 -5.96 9.10
CA THR A 270 7.52 -6.18 8.13
C THR A 270 7.32 -7.45 7.32
N LEU A 271 6.99 -8.57 7.96
CA LEU A 271 6.75 -9.84 7.26
C LEU A 271 5.53 -9.75 6.35
N SER A 272 4.44 -9.16 6.81
CA SER A 272 3.23 -8.98 5.99
C SER A 272 3.50 -8.07 4.80
N SER A 273 4.24 -6.97 5.00
CA SER A 273 4.66 -6.06 3.93
C SER A 273 5.57 -6.73 2.90
N ALA A 274 6.56 -7.49 3.37
CA ALA A 274 7.46 -8.23 2.49
C ALA A 274 6.71 -9.31 1.69
N MET A 275 5.79 -10.04 2.32
CA MET A 275 4.95 -11.04 1.65
C MET A 275 4.16 -10.41 0.49
N ILE A 276 3.49 -9.28 0.73
CA ILE A 276 2.74 -8.56 -0.33
C ILE A 276 3.70 -8.09 -1.43
N GLY A 277 4.85 -7.51 -1.07
CA GLY A 277 5.86 -7.07 -2.03
C GLY A 277 6.38 -8.21 -2.91
N ILE A 278 6.65 -9.38 -2.33
CA ILE A 278 7.13 -10.56 -3.05
C ILE A 278 6.05 -11.08 -4.00
N LEU A 279 4.81 -11.23 -3.54
CA LEU A 279 3.69 -11.69 -4.38
C LEU A 279 3.48 -10.76 -5.58
N LEU A 280 3.49 -9.44 -5.35
CA LEU A 280 3.40 -8.45 -6.41
C LEU A 280 4.64 -8.45 -7.32
N GLY A 281 5.83 -8.70 -6.78
CA GLY A 281 7.06 -8.87 -7.55
C GLY A 281 7.03 -10.09 -8.48
N ILE A 282 6.48 -11.22 -8.02
CA ILE A 282 6.25 -12.41 -8.86
C ILE A 282 5.28 -12.06 -9.99
N VAL A 283 4.18 -11.36 -9.71
CA VAL A 283 3.24 -10.91 -10.74
C VAL A 283 3.95 -9.99 -11.75
N ALA A 284 4.75 -9.03 -11.29
CA ALA A 284 5.52 -8.13 -12.15
C ALA A 284 6.54 -8.85 -13.04
N SER A 285 7.25 -9.84 -12.49
CA SER A 285 8.21 -10.66 -13.24
C SER A 285 7.52 -11.46 -14.34
N ASN A 286 6.33 -12.03 -14.09
CA ASN A 286 5.58 -12.77 -15.10
C ASN A 286 4.96 -11.89 -16.20
N ILE A 287 4.89 -10.56 -16.02
CA ILE A 287 4.39 -9.65 -17.06
C ILE A 287 5.42 -9.48 -18.19
N TRP A 288 6.72 -9.57 -17.89
CA TRP A 288 7.81 -9.22 -18.81
C TRP A 288 8.47 -10.46 -19.42
#